data_AF-A0AA37HIQ8-F1
#
_entry.id   AF-A0AA37HIQ8-F1
#
_cell.length_a   1.000
_cell.length_b   1.000
_cell.length_c   1.000
_cell.angle_alpha   90.00
_cell.angle_beta   90.00
_cell.angle_gamma   90.00
#
_symmetry.space_group_name_H-M   'P 1'
#
loop_
_entity.id
_entity.type
_entity.pdbx_description
1 polymer ?
#
loop_
_entity_poly.entity_id
_entity_poly.type
_entity_poly.pdbx_seq_one_letter_code
_entity_poly.pdbx_strand_id
1 'polypeptide(L)' 'MTHPPADPQPLDVIARELHEHSRQRNAWWPAWEDLDMTDPFEAGLIRTAYDRARDFVEMNSQ' A
#
# COMPACT_ATOMS: atom_id res chain seq x y z
N MET A 1 11.14 -13.05 -6.90
CA MET A 1 11.54 -12.00 -5.93
C MET A 1 11.70 -10.70 -6.69
N THR A 2 10.61 -9.95 -6.86
CA THR A 2 10.64 -8.60 -7.41
C THR A 2 11.17 -7.67 -6.34
N HIS A 3 12.46 -7.34 -6.44
CA HIS A 3 13.09 -6.31 -5.63
C HIS A 3 12.36 -4.99 -5.93
N PRO A 4 11.82 -4.26 -4.93
CA PRO A 4 11.29 -2.93 -5.20
C PRO A 4 12.45 -2.02 -5.63
N PRO A 5 12.18 -1.02 -6.49
CA PRO A 5 13.18 -0.06 -6.94
C PRO A 5 13.88 0.58 -5.74
N ALA A 6 15.18 0.84 -5.89
CA ALA A 6 16.06 1.36 -4.82
C ALA A 6 15.64 2.74 -4.27
N ASP A 7 14.75 3.43 -4.98
CA ASP A 7 13.98 4.58 -4.49
C ASP A 7 12.49 4.27 -4.70
N PRO A 8 11.70 4.04 -3.63
CA PRO A 8 10.26 3.91 -3.75
C PRO A 8 9.70 5.26 -4.23
N GLN A 9 8.79 5.23 -5.20
CA GLN A 9 8.13 6.45 -5.63
C GLN A 9 7.36 7.06 -4.44
N PRO A 10 7.17 8.38 -4.38
CA PRO A 10 6.43 9.01 -3.28
C PRO A 10 5.06 8.36 -3.03
N LEU A 11 4.39 7.92 -4.11
CA LEU A 11 3.12 7.22 -4.03
C LEU A 11 3.23 5.83 -3.36
N ASP A 12 4.32 5.10 -3.60
CA ASP A 12 4.56 3.78 -3.00
C ASP A 12 4.76 3.92 -1.48
N VAL A 13 5.45 4.98 -1.05
CA VAL A 13 5.64 5.30 0.38
C VAL A 13 4.29 5.59 1.05
N ILE A 14 3.47 6.45 0.44
CA ILE A 14 2.15 6.80 0.97
C ILE A 14 1.23 5.57 1.00
N ALA A 15 1.22 4.75 -0.05
CA ALA A 15 0.43 3.52 -0.10
C ALA A 15 0.82 2.56 1.03
N ARG A 16 2.12 2.34 1.23
CA ARG A 16 2.63 1.52 2.34
C ARG A 16 2.20 2.07 3.70
N GLU A 17 2.35 3.37 3.94
CA GLU A 17 1.96 3.98 5.22
C GLU A 17 0.46 3.88 5.49
N LEU A 18 -0.38 4.12 4.48
CA LEU A 18 -1.83 3.99 4.58
C LEU A 18 -2.26 2.53 4.84
N HIS A 19 -1.56 1.57 4.23
CA HIS A 19 -1.77 0.16 4.50
C HIS A 19 -1.40 -0.20 5.94
N GLU A 20 -0.20 0.16 6.40
CA GLU A 20 0.25 -0.14 7.77
C GLU A 20 -0.64 0.52 8.83
N HIS A 21 -1.10 1.75 8.59
CA HIS A 21 -2.08 2.40 9.46
C HIS A 21 -3.42 1.63 9.48
N SER A 22 -3.87 1.09 8.35
CA SER A 22 -5.08 0.27 8.28
C SER A 22 -4.90 -1.08 8.99
N ARG A 23 -3.72 -1.68 8.89
CA ARG A 23 -3.33 -2.93 9.58
C ARG A 23 -3.33 -2.78 11.10
N GLN A 24 -2.94 -1.62 11.64
CA GLN A 24 -3.06 -1.35 13.09
C GLN A 24 -4.50 -1.48 13.61
N ARG A 25 -5.50 -1.26 12.74
CA ARG A 25 -6.93 -1.43 13.07
C ARG A 25 -7.46 -2.82 12.74
N ASN A 26 -6.81 -3.54 11.82
CA ASN A 26 -7.17 -4.88 11.38
C ASN A 26 -5.97 -5.82 11.54
N ALA A 27 -5.77 -6.34 12.75
CA ALA A 27 -4.57 -7.13 13.11
C ALA A 27 -4.34 -8.40 12.28
N TRP A 28 -5.32 -8.80 11.46
CA TRP A 28 -5.29 -10.01 10.62
C TRP A 28 -4.71 -9.71 9.23
N TRP A 29 -4.49 -8.43 8.90
CA TRP A 29 -3.88 -8.04 7.65
C TRP A 29 -2.38 -8.35 7.67
N PRO A 30 -1.84 -8.98 6.61
CA PRO A 30 -0.39 -9.16 6.46
C PRO A 30 0.34 -7.82 6.52
N ALA A 31 1.63 -7.82 6.84
CA ALA A 31 2.43 -6.60 6.68
C ALA A 31 2.59 -6.26 5.19
N TRP A 32 2.80 -5.00 4.84
CA TRP A 32 2.97 -4.57 3.44
C TRP A 32 4.04 -5.36 2.70
N GLU A 33 5.13 -5.67 3.39
CA GLU A 33 6.29 -6.40 2.85
C GLU A 33 5.99 -7.90 2.61
N ASP A 34 4.96 -8.42 3.27
CA ASP A 34 4.52 -9.82 3.14
C ASP A 34 3.42 -10.01 2.10
N LEU A 35 2.86 -8.93 1.55
CA LEU A 35 1.78 -9.03 0.56
C LEU A 35 2.30 -9.61 -0.76
N ASP A 36 1.62 -10.63 -1.24
CA ASP A 36 1.86 -11.27 -2.52
C ASP A 36 0.85 -10.82 -3.57
N MET A 37 1.34 -10.30 -4.70
CA MET A 37 0.50 -9.96 -5.85
C MET A 37 -0.10 -11.18 -6.55
N THR A 38 0.37 -12.40 -6.26
CA THR A 38 -0.22 -13.62 -6.80
C THR A 38 -1.47 -14.09 -6.06
N ASP A 39 -1.65 -13.67 -4.81
CA ASP A 39 -2.88 -13.90 -4.06
C ASP A 39 -3.93 -12.80 -4.39
N PRO A 40 -5.14 -13.16 -4.87
CA PRO A 40 -6.13 -12.16 -5.27
C PRO A 40 -6.62 -11.26 -4.14
N PHE A 41 -6.63 -11.75 -2.90
CA PHE A 41 -7.04 -10.96 -1.75
C PHE A 41 -5.96 -9.94 -1.37
N GLU A 42 -4.71 -10.37 -1.28
CA GLU A 42 -3.57 -9.50 -0.98
C GLU A 42 -3.30 -8.49 -2.10
N ALA A 43 -3.44 -8.89 -3.37
CA ALA A 43 -3.42 -7.97 -4.51
C ALA A 43 -4.52 -6.89 -4.41
N GLY A 44 -5.70 -7.26 -3.88
CA GLY A 44 -6.78 -6.33 -3.58
C GLY A 44 -6.42 -5.31 -2.48
N LEU A 45 -5.69 -5.74 -1.45
CA LEU A 45 -5.17 -4.85 -0.40
C LEU A 45 -4.14 -3.86 -0.95
N ILE A 46 -3.19 -4.34 -1.77
CA ILE A 46 -2.20 -3.51 -2.45
C ILE A 46 -2.91 -2.45 -3.30
N ARG A 47 -3.84 -2.88 -4.16
CA ARG A 47 -4.59 -1.96 -5.03
C ARG A 47 -5.35 -0.90 -4.24
N THR A 48 -6.05 -1.31 -3.18
CA THR A 48 -6.81 -0.39 -2.32
C THR A 48 -5.90 0.65 -1.67
N ALA A 49 -4.70 0.25 -1.25
CA ALA A 49 -3.73 1.17 -0.67
C ALA A 49 -3.25 2.20 -1.69
N TYR A 50 -2.97 1.79 -2.93
CA TYR A 50 -2.60 2.71 -4.01
C TYR A 50 -3.73 3.65 -4.41
N ASP A 51 -4.97 3.17 -4.48
CA ASP A 51 -6.12 4.02 -4.80
C ASP A 51 -6.29 5.10 -3.72
N ARG A 52 -6.20 4.73 -2.43
CA ARG A 52 -6.22 5.70 -1.32
C ARG A 52 -5.03 6.65 -1.32
N ALA A 53 -3.84 6.18 -1.72
CA ALA A 53 -2.67 7.03 -1.81
C ALA A 53 -2.83 8.10 -2.89
N ARG A 54 -3.45 7.75 -4.03
CA ARG A 54 -3.77 8.72 -5.09
C ARG A 54 -4.77 9.75 -4.60
N ASP A 55 -5.86 9.32 -3.97
CA ASP A 55 -6.87 10.22 -3.40
C ASP A 55 -6.24 11.17 -2.38
N PHE A 56 -5.36 10.66 -1.52
CA PHE A 56 -4.66 11.47 -0.52
C PHE A 56 -3.77 12.53 -1.17
N VAL A 57 -2.99 12.18 -2.19
CA VAL A 57 -2.15 13.14 -2.92
C VAL A 57 -3.01 14.19 -3.63
N GLU A 58 -4.10 13.78 -4.26
CA GLU A 58 -5.02 14.68 -4.96
C GLU A 58 -5.65 15.71 -4.00
N MET A 59 -6.13 15.24 -2.84
CA MET A 59 -6.73 16.10 -1.80
C MET A 59 -5.73 17.10 -1.19
N ASN A 60 -4.43 16.76 -1.12
CA ASN A 60 -3.39 17.60 -0.53
C ASN A 60 -2.64 18.45 -1.56
N SER A 61 -2.99 18.34 -2.85
CA SER A 61 -2.39 19.14 -3.94
C SER A 61 -3.23 20.39 -4.28
N GLN A 62 -4.32 20.65 -3.55
CA GLN A 62 -5.16 21.84 -3.64
C GLN A 62 -4.81 22.86 -2.55
#